data_AF-A0A535L556-F1
#
_entry.id   AF-A0A535L556-F1
#
_cell.length_a   1.000
_cell.length_b   1.000
_cell.length_c   1.000
_cell.angle_alpha   90.00
_cell.angle_beta   90.00
_cell.angle_gamma   90.00
#
_symmetry.space_group_name_H-M   'P 1'
#
loop_
_entity.id
_entity.type
_entity.pdbx_description
1 polymer ?
#
loop_
_entity_poly.entity_id
_entity_poly.type
_entity_poly.pdbx_seq_one_letter_code
_entity_poly.pdbx_strand_id
1 'polypeptide(L)'
;MGQATRTSKLLLDLGKREEGGANPGKRASLEATADVLNQARAFYLDFFLAHAQKLTERVSYYSEKHLEMLTRALSPNELLTWAESHPVATRDHPHPWEGWNFSERFPGMPFAYRRAAIKDAIGKARSYLSNLARWKKSGKKAGEPGVPGAGNHPTLYEGTVELDLESRGKEHARFVRLKVYTGTSWQWCNYPIKHSRYFQQRLTDPAWEKQSPKLVVRKNEASLHFCQTQEVKAQKIVESKQD
;
A
#
# COMPACT_ATOMS: atom_id res chain seq x y z
N MET A 1 -16.93 -17.80 6.20
CA MET A 1 -16.19 -18.25 4.99
C MET A 1 -14.72 -17.98 5.22
N GLY A 2 -13.84 -18.90 4.83
CA GLY A 2 -12.40 -18.69 4.95
C GLY A 2 -11.87 -17.92 3.75
N GLN A 3 -10.75 -17.22 3.90
CA GLN A 3 -10.04 -16.61 2.78
C GLN A 3 -8.65 -17.24 2.69
N ALA A 4 -8.33 -17.86 1.57
CA ALA A 4 -6.97 -18.29 1.27
C ALA A 4 -6.20 -17.11 0.67
N THR A 5 -4.92 -16.98 1.03
CA THR A 5 -4.02 -15.95 0.50
C THR A 5 -2.74 -16.61 0.02
N ARG A 6 -2.24 -16.20 -1.15
CA ARG A 6 -0.92 -16.58 -1.65
C ARG A 6 -0.16 -15.34 -2.10
N THR A 7 1.17 -15.40 -2.02
CA THR A 7 2.04 -14.33 -2.53
C THR A 7 3.04 -14.90 -3.52
N SER A 8 3.09 -14.31 -4.72
CA SER A 8 4.11 -14.61 -5.73
C SER A 8 5.17 -13.51 -5.72
N LYS A 9 6.44 -13.89 -5.53
CA LYS A 9 7.58 -12.97 -5.51
C LYS A 9 8.20 -12.85 -6.90
N LEU A 10 8.44 -11.63 -7.35
CA LEU A 10 9.16 -11.32 -8.58
C LEU A 10 10.41 -10.51 -8.24
N LEU A 11 11.59 -11.08 -8.49
CA LEU A 11 12.87 -10.43 -8.19
C LEU A 11 13.23 -9.41 -9.28
N LEU A 12 13.65 -8.21 -8.85
CA LEU A 12 14.24 -7.21 -9.72
C LEU A 12 15.74 -7.51 -9.86
N ASP A 13 16.24 -7.59 -11.08
CA ASP A 13 17.66 -7.78 -11.35
C ASP A 13 18.38 -6.43 -11.32
N LEU A 14 19.04 -6.18 -10.19
CA LEU A 14 19.85 -5.00 -9.92
C LEU A 14 21.35 -5.25 -10.13
N GLY A 15 21.74 -6.39 -10.74
CA GLY A 15 23.14 -6.73 -11.01
C GLY A 15 23.80 -5.77 -12.01
N LYS A 16 25.13 -5.70 -12.05
CA LYS A 16 25.82 -4.96 -13.11
C LYS A 16 25.55 -5.68 -14.44
N ARG A 17 24.99 -4.97 -15.42
CA ARG A 17 24.72 -5.49 -16.77
C ARG A 17 25.27 -4.51 -17.80
N GLU A 18 25.87 -5.05 -18.86
CA GLU A 18 26.37 -4.28 -20.00
C GLU A 18 25.29 -4.07 -21.08
N GLU A 19 24.31 -4.99 -21.19
CA GLU A 19 23.18 -4.88 -22.13
C GLU A 19 21.85 -4.49 -21.44
N GLY A 20 21.03 -3.71 -22.13
CA GLY A 20 19.68 -3.29 -21.65
C GLY A 20 19.65 -1.97 -20.87
N GLY A 21 20.73 -1.18 -20.96
CA GLY A 21 20.92 0.04 -20.21
C GLY A 21 21.58 -0.26 -18.86
N ALA A 22 22.58 0.55 -18.50
CA ALA A 22 23.31 0.36 -17.26
C ALA A 22 22.33 0.38 -16.06
N ASN A 23 22.61 -0.42 -15.02
CA ASN A 23 21.85 -0.42 -13.76
C ASN A 23 22.29 0.64 -12.70
N PRO A 24 23.21 1.61 -12.94
CA PRO A 24 23.63 2.52 -11.88
C PRO A 24 22.44 3.38 -11.45
N GLY A 25 22.34 3.59 -10.14
CA GLY A 25 21.27 4.40 -9.56
C GLY A 25 19.91 3.71 -9.41
N LYS A 26 19.62 2.58 -10.09
CA LYS A 26 18.31 1.90 -9.97
C LYS A 26 17.97 1.49 -8.54
N ARG A 27 18.95 0.91 -7.84
CA ARG A 27 18.78 0.57 -6.43
C ARG A 27 18.54 1.81 -5.57
N ALA A 28 19.36 2.84 -5.77
CA ALA A 28 19.24 4.10 -5.04
C ALA A 28 17.86 4.75 -5.27
N SER A 29 17.31 4.70 -6.49
CA SER A 29 15.96 5.18 -6.78
C SER A 29 14.88 4.38 -6.05
N LEU A 30 15.02 3.06 -5.91
CA LEU A 30 14.08 2.24 -5.13
C LEU A 30 14.15 2.57 -3.63
N GLU A 31 15.35 2.77 -3.10
CA GLU A 31 15.58 3.17 -1.70
C GLU A 31 15.03 4.59 -1.45
N ALA A 32 15.36 5.56 -2.29
CA ALA A 32 14.82 6.92 -2.24
C ALA A 32 13.29 6.94 -2.37
N THR A 33 12.72 6.06 -3.22
CA THR A 33 11.27 5.87 -3.32
C THR A 33 10.69 5.34 -2.01
N ALA A 34 11.29 4.31 -1.40
CA ALA A 34 10.81 3.79 -0.13
C ALA A 34 10.89 4.86 0.98
N ASP A 35 11.96 5.63 1.02
CA ASP A 35 12.18 6.67 2.02
C ASP A 35 11.19 7.83 1.88
N VAL A 36 11.00 8.38 0.68
CA VAL A 36 10.03 9.47 0.46
C VAL A 36 8.60 9.02 0.78
N LEU A 37 8.27 7.75 0.51
CA LEU A 37 6.95 7.20 0.85
C LEU A 37 6.77 6.94 2.35
N ASN A 38 7.84 6.56 3.06
CA ASN A 38 7.82 6.49 4.52
C ASN A 38 7.63 7.88 5.14
N GLN A 39 8.29 8.91 4.61
CA GLN A 39 8.12 10.30 5.05
C GLN A 39 6.70 10.81 4.77
N ALA A 40 6.14 10.54 3.58
CA ALA A 40 4.76 10.88 3.26
C ALA A 40 3.76 10.17 4.19
N ARG A 41 4.02 8.91 4.55
CA ARG A 41 3.19 8.18 5.51
C ARG A 41 3.31 8.75 6.92
N ALA A 42 4.51 9.17 7.34
CA ALA A 42 4.72 9.83 8.63
C ALA A 42 3.91 11.13 8.69
N PHE A 43 3.98 11.96 7.64
CA PHE A 43 3.19 13.18 7.53
C PHE A 43 1.69 12.92 7.71
N TYR A 44 1.13 11.93 7.00
CA TYR A 44 -0.30 11.63 7.14
C TYR A 44 -0.65 10.98 8.47
N LEU A 45 0.26 10.19 9.05
CA LEU A 45 0.05 9.64 10.38
C LEU A 45 -0.06 10.76 11.42
N ASP A 46 0.87 11.72 11.40
CA ASP A 46 0.85 12.88 12.28
C ASP A 46 -0.43 13.70 12.06
N PHE A 47 -0.81 13.91 10.79
CA PHE A 47 -2.05 14.59 10.43
C PHE A 47 -3.28 13.90 11.05
N PHE A 48 -3.39 12.58 10.92
CA PHE A 48 -4.53 11.84 11.46
C PHE A 48 -4.52 11.76 13.00
N LEU A 49 -3.36 11.73 13.64
CA LEU A 49 -3.26 11.75 15.10
C LEU A 49 -3.59 13.13 15.67
N ALA A 50 -3.17 14.22 15.01
CA ALA A 50 -3.56 15.59 15.36
C ALA A 50 -5.08 15.81 15.23
N HIS A 51 -5.71 15.12 14.29
CA HIS A 51 -7.16 15.19 14.04
C HIS A 51 -7.88 13.88 14.42
N ALA A 52 -7.47 13.25 15.52
CA ALA A 52 -7.97 11.93 15.92
C ALA A 52 -9.51 11.84 16.06
N GLN A 53 -10.17 12.96 16.39
CA GLN A 53 -11.63 13.03 16.46
C GLN A 53 -12.29 12.64 15.13
N LYS A 54 -11.68 13.03 13.99
CA LYS A 54 -12.18 12.69 12.64
C LYS A 54 -12.19 11.18 12.41
N LEU A 55 -11.20 10.45 12.95
CA LEU A 55 -11.13 8.98 12.79
C LEU A 55 -12.27 8.24 13.51
N THR A 56 -12.83 8.86 14.55
CA THR A 56 -13.92 8.33 15.37
C THR A 56 -15.31 8.90 15.01
N GLU A 57 -15.37 9.85 14.09
CA GLU A 57 -16.60 10.46 13.61
C GLU A 57 -17.56 9.40 13.07
N ARG A 58 -18.85 9.55 13.44
CA ARG A 58 -19.92 8.68 12.98
C ARG A 58 -20.83 9.42 12.03
N VAL A 59 -21.18 8.74 10.95
CA VAL A 59 -22.12 9.22 9.94
C VAL A 59 -23.32 8.28 9.87
N SER A 60 -24.48 8.87 9.65
CA SER A 60 -25.72 8.15 9.40
C SER A 60 -25.74 7.66 7.95
N TYR A 61 -26.19 6.43 7.74
CA TYR A 61 -26.38 5.86 6.40
C TYR A 61 -27.60 4.94 6.40
N TYR A 62 -28.26 4.83 5.26
CA TYR A 62 -29.34 3.88 5.08
C TYR A 62 -28.78 2.49 4.80
N SER A 63 -29.19 1.49 5.59
CA SER A 63 -28.79 0.11 5.37
C SER A 63 -29.85 -0.62 4.55
N GLU A 64 -29.56 -0.96 3.30
CA GLU A 64 -30.47 -1.76 2.47
C GLU A 64 -30.78 -3.15 3.07
N LYS A 65 -29.83 -3.71 3.83
CA LYS A 65 -30.00 -5.00 4.49
C LYS A 65 -30.99 -4.95 5.66
N HIS A 66 -30.98 -3.86 6.42
CA HIS A 66 -31.81 -3.68 7.63
C HIS A 66 -33.01 -2.76 7.40
N LEU A 67 -33.10 -2.12 6.22
CA LEU A 67 -34.11 -1.16 5.82
C LEU A 67 -34.31 -0.01 6.82
N GLU A 68 -33.23 0.41 7.47
CA GLU A 68 -33.25 1.46 8.49
C GLU A 68 -32.01 2.36 8.44
N MET A 69 -32.11 3.51 9.10
CA MET A 69 -30.99 4.43 9.29
C MET A 69 -30.08 3.94 10.40
N LEU A 70 -28.83 3.60 10.05
CA LEU A 70 -27.80 3.16 10.98
C LEU A 70 -26.68 4.19 11.07
N THR A 71 -25.86 4.08 12.13
CA THR A 71 -24.64 4.87 12.27
C THR A 71 -23.40 3.99 12.12
N ARG A 72 -22.39 4.49 11.41
CA ARG A 72 -21.08 3.84 11.31
C ARG A 72 -19.97 4.87 11.41
N ALA A 73 -18.76 4.40 11.75
CA ALA A 73 -17.57 5.23 11.58
C ALA A 73 -17.35 5.55 10.09
N LEU A 74 -16.67 6.66 9.81
CA LEU A 74 -16.22 6.98 8.45
C LEU A 74 -15.45 5.80 7.84
N SER A 75 -15.68 5.52 6.58
CA SER A 75 -14.94 4.50 5.83
C SER A 75 -13.52 5.00 5.53
N PRO A 76 -12.57 4.10 5.23
CA PRO A 76 -11.25 4.51 4.77
C PRO A 76 -11.26 5.42 3.54
N ASN A 77 -12.25 5.27 2.65
CA ASN A 77 -12.36 6.12 1.45
C ASN A 77 -12.89 7.52 1.79
N GLU A 78 -13.86 7.66 2.70
CA GLU A 78 -14.32 8.98 3.17
C GLU A 78 -13.20 9.75 3.90
N LEU A 79 -12.45 9.07 4.76
CA LEU A 79 -11.28 9.65 5.42
C LEU A 79 -10.18 10.02 4.43
N LEU A 80 -10.00 9.22 3.37
CA LEU A 80 -9.04 9.54 2.32
C LEU A 80 -9.44 10.82 1.60
N THR A 81 -10.69 10.92 1.14
CA THR A 81 -11.19 12.13 0.45
C THR A 81 -10.99 13.36 1.34
N TRP A 82 -11.36 13.25 2.62
CA TRP A 82 -11.13 14.31 3.59
C TRP A 82 -9.64 14.65 3.76
N ALA A 83 -8.75 13.66 3.84
CA ALA A 83 -7.31 13.90 3.96
C ALA A 83 -6.65 14.36 2.66
N GLU A 84 -7.32 14.32 1.50
CA GLU A 84 -6.84 14.95 0.27
C GLU A 84 -7.27 16.42 0.19
N SER A 85 -8.44 16.80 0.72
CA SER A 85 -9.01 18.14 0.54
C SER A 85 -8.37 19.26 1.37
N HIS A 86 -7.50 18.93 2.33
CA HIS A 86 -6.89 19.91 3.24
C HIS A 86 -5.37 20.03 3.09
N PRO A 87 -4.60 18.93 2.96
CA PRO A 87 -3.15 19.01 2.87
C PRO A 87 -2.63 19.20 1.46
N VAL A 88 -3.43 18.90 0.43
CA VAL A 88 -3.01 18.96 -0.97
C VAL A 88 -3.54 20.23 -1.59
N ALA A 89 -2.69 21.00 -2.25
CA ALA A 89 -3.15 22.12 -3.08
C ALA A 89 -3.77 21.56 -4.37
N THR A 90 -5.02 21.93 -4.66
CA THR A 90 -5.67 21.67 -5.97
C THR A 90 -6.28 22.95 -6.50
N ARG A 91 -6.83 22.90 -7.72
CA ARG A 91 -7.56 24.05 -8.28
C ARG A 91 -8.74 24.47 -7.41
N ASP A 92 -9.45 23.50 -6.84
CA ASP A 92 -10.68 23.75 -6.08
C ASP A 92 -10.38 24.08 -4.61
N HIS A 93 -9.20 23.69 -4.11
CA HIS A 93 -8.68 24.05 -2.79
C HIS A 93 -7.19 24.43 -2.89
N PRO A 94 -6.88 25.69 -3.32
CA PRO A 94 -5.51 26.10 -3.63
C PRO A 94 -4.64 26.36 -2.40
N HIS A 95 -5.26 26.51 -1.22
CA HIS A 95 -4.59 26.84 0.03
C HIS A 95 -4.68 25.67 1.00
N PRO A 96 -3.64 24.82 1.09
CA PRO A 96 -3.55 23.80 2.12
C PRO A 96 -3.59 24.41 3.52
N TRP A 97 -4.01 23.62 4.51
CA TRP A 97 -3.95 24.04 5.91
C TRP A 97 -2.51 24.35 6.33
N GLU A 98 -2.37 25.43 7.12
CA GLU A 98 -1.08 25.83 7.68
C GLU A 98 -0.47 24.69 8.50
N GLY A 99 0.84 24.47 8.34
CA GLY A 99 1.55 23.33 8.91
C GLY A 99 1.34 21.99 8.19
N TRP A 100 0.30 21.86 7.35
CA TRP A 100 -0.07 20.62 6.65
C TRP A 100 0.02 20.73 5.12
N ASN A 101 0.98 21.47 4.57
CA ASN A 101 1.16 21.54 3.11
C ASN A 101 1.90 20.32 2.54
N PHE A 102 1.15 19.32 2.06
CA PHE A 102 1.71 18.12 1.42
C PHE A 102 2.35 18.42 0.07
N SER A 103 1.73 19.28 -0.74
CA SER A 103 2.21 19.60 -2.09
C SER A 103 3.59 20.26 -2.07
N GLU A 104 3.85 21.09 -1.06
CA GLU A 104 5.15 21.72 -0.84
C GLU A 104 6.20 20.73 -0.32
N ARG A 105 5.83 19.88 0.65
CA ARG A 105 6.78 18.90 1.24
C ARG A 105 7.14 17.76 0.28
N PHE A 106 6.23 17.36 -0.61
CA PHE A 106 6.40 16.22 -1.52
C PHE A 106 6.05 16.59 -2.96
N PRO A 107 6.82 17.51 -3.59
CA PRO A 107 6.50 18.04 -4.91
C PRO A 107 6.46 16.93 -5.96
N GLY A 108 5.41 16.95 -6.78
CA GLY A 108 5.24 16.00 -7.89
C GLY A 108 4.95 14.56 -7.47
N MET A 109 4.67 14.27 -6.19
CA MET A 109 4.34 12.90 -5.76
C MET A 109 3.14 12.36 -6.54
N PRO A 110 3.24 11.17 -7.17
CA PRO A 110 2.14 10.55 -7.88
C PRO A 110 0.94 10.34 -6.96
N PHE A 111 -0.25 10.67 -7.49
CA PHE A 111 -1.54 10.52 -6.81
C PHE A 111 -1.74 9.13 -6.18
N ALA A 112 -1.40 8.08 -6.92
CA ALA A 112 -1.46 6.70 -6.46
C ALA A 112 -0.62 6.46 -5.18
N TYR A 113 0.61 6.98 -5.14
CA TYR A 113 1.47 6.87 -3.96
C TYR A 113 0.96 7.66 -2.77
N ARG A 114 0.46 8.88 -3.01
CA ARG A 114 -0.17 9.68 -1.96
C ARG A 114 -1.35 8.94 -1.33
N ARG A 115 -2.24 8.37 -2.14
CA ARG A 115 -3.39 7.58 -1.63
C ARG A 115 -2.95 6.33 -0.88
N ALA A 116 -1.87 5.67 -1.30
CA ALA A 116 -1.29 4.55 -0.57
C ALA A 116 -0.79 4.98 0.82
N ALA A 117 -0.07 6.10 0.90
CA ALA A 117 0.40 6.67 2.16
C ALA A 117 -0.76 7.04 3.10
N ILE A 118 -1.82 7.68 2.57
CA ILE A 118 -3.03 8.04 3.33
C ILE A 118 -3.71 6.78 3.89
N LYS A 119 -3.96 5.76 3.05
CA LYS A 119 -4.65 4.53 3.49
C LYS A 119 -3.85 3.78 4.57
N ASP A 120 -2.54 3.68 4.38
CA ASP A 120 -1.66 3.08 5.39
C ASP A 120 -1.70 3.87 6.71
N ALA A 121 -1.67 5.20 6.66
CA ALA A 121 -1.74 6.06 7.82
C ALA A 121 -3.09 5.93 8.56
N ILE A 122 -4.22 5.88 7.85
CA ILE A 122 -5.56 5.62 8.43
C ILE A 122 -5.55 4.32 9.23
N GLY A 123 -5.04 3.23 8.63
CA GLY A 123 -5.00 1.91 9.27
C GLY A 123 -4.14 1.92 10.54
N LYS A 124 -2.94 2.50 10.46
CA LYS A 124 -2.01 2.62 11.60
C LYS A 124 -2.60 3.47 12.72
N ALA A 125 -3.15 4.66 12.40
CA ALA A 125 -3.73 5.55 13.39
C ALA A 125 -4.94 4.92 14.10
N ARG A 126 -5.84 4.26 13.36
CA ARG A 126 -6.99 3.56 13.94
C ARG A 126 -6.59 2.42 14.87
N SER A 127 -5.62 1.60 14.44
CA SER A 127 -5.10 0.52 15.26
C SER A 127 -4.51 1.05 16.57
N TYR A 128 -3.68 2.10 16.48
CA TYR A 128 -3.09 2.75 17.64
C TYR A 128 -4.14 3.31 18.60
N LEU A 129 -5.09 4.12 18.11
CA LEU A 129 -6.12 4.73 18.96
C LEU A 129 -7.03 3.68 19.63
N SER A 130 -7.35 2.60 18.91
CA SER A 130 -8.12 1.48 19.47
C SER A 130 -7.36 0.76 20.59
N ASN A 131 -6.08 0.46 20.37
CA ASN A 131 -5.23 -0.17 21.37
C ASN A 131 -5.02 0.74 22.58
N LEU A 132 -4.81 2.04 22.36
CA LEU A 132 -4.67 3.04 23.42
C LEU A 132 -5.95 3.14 24.26
N ALA A 133 -7.12 3.17 23.62
CA ALA A 133 -8.41 3.18 24.31
C ALA A 133 -8.62 1.91 25.15
N ARG A 134 -8.25 0.73 24.61
CA ARG A 134 -8.32 -0.54 25.34
C ARG A 134 -7.37 -0.56 26.54
N TRP A 135 -6.15 -0.07 26.37
CA TRP A 135 -5.16 0.03 27.45
C TRP A 135 -5.61 0.97 28.57
N LYS A 136 -6.18 2.13 28.22
CA LYS A 136 -6.78 3.05 29.21
C LYS A 136 -7.90 2.39 30.00
N LYS A 137 -8.74 1.59 29.33
CA LYS A 137 -9.86 0.84 29.97
C LYS A 137 -9.39 -0.35 30.81
N SER A 138 -8.26 -0.98 30.49
CA SER A 138 -7.76 -2.15 31.23
C SER A 138 -7.06 -1.80 32.55
N GLY A 139 -7.03 -0.52 32.93
CA GLY A 139 -6.33 -0.04 34.12
C GLY A 139 -4.81 0.01 33.92
N LYS A 140 -4.33 0.14 32.67
CA LYS A 140 -2.90 0.32 32.33
C LYS A 140 -1.99 -0.82 32.82
N LYS A 141 -2.51 -2.05 32.87
CA LYS A 141 -1.81 -3.23 33.42
C LYS A 141 -0.63 -3.74 32.56
N ALA A 142 -0.57 -3.36 31.28
CA ALA A 142 0.53 -3.68 30.38
C ALA A 142 1.25 -2.38 29.96
N GLY A 143 2.34 -2.50 29.20
CA GLY A 143 3.01 -1.33 28.62
C GLY A 143 2.06 -0.48 27.77
N GLU A 144 2.24 0.85 27.82
CA GLU A 144 1.49 1.77 26.98
C GLU A 144 1.75 1.48 25.49
N PRO A 145 0.72 1.42 24.63
CA PRO A 145 0.92 1.25 23.20
C PRO A 145 1.81 2.36 22.64
N GLY A 146 2.88 1.99 21.94
CA GLY A 146 3.74 2.96 21.25
C GLY A 146 3.06 3.58 20.04
N VAL A 147 3.40 4.84 19.73
CA VAL A 147 3.01 5.51 18.48
C VAL A 147 3.52 4.67 17.29
N PRO A 148 2.68 4.38 16.29
CA PRO A 148 3.06 3.48 15.21
C PRO A 148 4.14 4.11 14.34
N GLY A 149 5.18 3.35 14.00
CA GLY A 149 6.19 3.79 13.04
C GLY A 149 5.63 3.94 11.62
N ALA A 150 6.22 4.86 10.86
CA ALA A 150 5.84 5.10 9.47
C ALA A 150 6.44 4.10 8.47
N GLY A 151 7.35 3.20 8.87
CA GLY A 151 7.91 2.18 7.97
C GLY A 151 6.85 1.20 7.46
N ASN A 152 6.80 0.99 6.14
CA ASN A 152 6.04 -0.08 5.50
C ASN A 152 6.48 -0.26 4.03
N HIS A 153 6.20 -1.43 3.46
CA HIS A 153 6.42 -1.68 2.04
C HIS A 153 5.35 -0.95 1.19
N PRO A 154 5.74 -0.10 0.22
CA PRO A 154 4.80 0.59 -0.64
C PRO A 154 3.88 -0.35 -1.40
N THR A 155 2.57 -0.12 -1.33
CA THR A 155 1.61 -0.73 -2.25
C THR A 155 1.64 0.03 -3.57
N LEU A 156 1.90 -0.68 -4.67
CA LEU A 156 1.99 -0.14 -6.01
C LEU A 156 0.61 -0.23 -6.67
N TYR A 157 -0.17 0.85 -6.59
CA TYR A 157 -1.44 0.94 -7.31
C TYR A 157 -1.23 1.12 -8.81
N GLU A 158 -2.32 0.98 -9.56
CA GLU A 158 -2.37 1.35 -10.98
C GLU A 158 -1.78 2.75 -11.21
N GLY A 159 -0.98 2.88 -12.28
CA GLY A 159 -0.22 4.10 -12.58
C GLY A 159 1.13 4.23 -11.86
N THR A 160 1.57 3.23 -11.09
CA THR A 160 2.92 3.19 -10.48
C THR A 160 3.75 1.97 -10.85
N VAL A 161 3.13 0.96 -11.48
CA VAL A 161 3.76 -0.28 -11.93
C VAL A 161 3.14 -0.73 -13.25
N GLU A 162 3.98 -1.15 -14.19
CA GLU A 162 3.59 -1.80 -15.44
C GLU A 162 4.42 -3.07 -15.64
N LEU A 163 3.76 -4.20 -15.93
CA LEU A 163 4.44 -5.46 -16.20
C LEU A 163 4.59 -5.66 -17.70
N ASP A 164 5.82 -5.66 -18.19
CA ASP A 164 6.14 -6.07 -19.55
C ASP A 164 6.74 -7.47 -19.52
N LEU A 165 5.85 -8.46 -19.55
CA LEU A 165 6.21 -9.89 -19.50
C LEU A 165 6.33 -10.52 -20.89
N GLU A 166 5.96 -9.80 -21.95
CA GLU A 166 5.75 -10.33 -23.31
C GLU A 166 6.63 -9.70 -24.38
N SER A 167 7.60 -8.87 -24.00
CA SER A 167 8.45 -8.06 -24.90
C SER A 167 8.85 -8.82 -26.16
N ARG A 168 8.12 -8.55 -27.25
CA ARG A 168 8.20 -9.23 -28.54
C ARG A 168 9.58 -8.97 -29.17
N GLY A 169 10.28 -10.03 -29.57
CA GLY A 169 11.39 -9.94 -30.52
C GLY A 169 12.83 -9.84 -29.97
N LYS A 170 13.03 -9.85 -28.65
CA LYS A 170 14.37 -10.06 -28.05
C LYS A 170 14.26 -11.12 -26.96
N GLU A 171 14.86 -12.27 -27.19
CA GLU A 171 14.60 -13.54 -26.51
C GLU A 171 14.79 -13.55 -24.97
N HIS A 172 15.34 -12.50 -24.35
CA HIS A 172 15.75 -12.54 -22.94
C HIS A 172 15.50 -11.27 -22.09
N ALA A 173 14.84 -10.23 -22.61
CA ALA A 173 14.72 -8.95 -21.89
C ALA A 173 13.26 -8.68 -21.46
N ARG A 174 12.90 -9.15 -20.25
CA ARG A 174 11.62 -8.87 -19.59
C ARG A 174 11.81 -7.80 -18.53
N PHE A 175 10.86 -6.87 -18.43
CA PHE A 175 10.98 -5.73 -17.53
C PHE A 175 9.72 -5.50 -16.71
N VAL A 176 9.91 -4.90 -15.54
CA VAL A 176 8.85 -4.19 -14.83
C VAL A 176 9.19 -2.71 -14.87
N ARG A 177 8.23 -1.89 -15.29
CA ARG A 177 8.38 -0.44 -15.23
C ARG A 177 7.81 0.02 -13.91
N LEU A 178 8.60 0.78 -13.16
CA LEU A 178 8.18 1.35 -11.88
C LEU A 178 8.32 2.85 -11.95
N LYS A 179 7.32 3.56 -11.42
CA LYS A 179 7.43 5.00 -11.22
C LYS A 179 8.19 5.25 -9.92
N VAL A 180 9.44 5.66 -10.02
CA VAL A 180 10.34 5.81 -8.87
C VAL A 180 10.77 7.24 -8.68
N TYR A 181 11.08 7.61 -7.45
CA TYR A 181 11.73 8.86 -7.12
C TYR A 181 13.24 8.73 -7.28
N THR A 182 13.85 9.57 -8.10
CA THR A 182 15.30 9.54 -8.38
C THR A 182 16.13 10.33 -7.37
N GLY A 183 15.50 10.86 -6.32
CA GLY A 183 16.11 11.85 -5.42
C GLY A 183 15.82 13.30 -5.83
N THR A 184 15.35 13.53 -7.06
CA THR A 184 14.98 14.87 -7.56
C THR A 184 13.58 14.90 -8.15
N SER A 185 13.19 13.87 -8.92
CA SER A 185 11.89 13.83 -9.59
C SER A 185 11.35 12.40 -9.71
N TRP A 186 10.06 12.29 -10.04
CA TRP A 186 9.40 11.01 -10.27
C TRP A 186 9.51 10.61 -11.74
N GLN A 187 10.11 9.44 -12.00
CA GLN A 187 10.41 8.96 -13.34
C GLN A 187 10.00 7.49 -13.51
N TRP A 188 9.59 7.12 -14.71
CA TRP A 188 9.41 5.72 -15.07
C TRP A 188 10.75 5.08 -15.37
N CYS A 189 11.11 4.04 -14.62
CA CYS A 189 12.34 3.29 -14.82
C CYS A 189 12.05 1.82 -15.11
N ASN A 190 12.78 1.24 -16.07
CA ASN A 190 12.67 -0.18 -16.43
C ASN A 190 13.61 -1.01 -15.54
N TYR A 191 13.04 -1.96 -14.80
CA TYR A 191 13.77 -2.92 -13.98
C TYR A 191 13.75 -4.29 -14.65
N PRO A 192 14.92 -4.84 -15.03
CA PRO A 192 14.96 -6.17 -15.60
C PRO A 192 14.47 -7.18 -14.56
N ILE A 193 13.77 -8.21 -15.04
CA ILE A 193 13.27 -9.28 -14.18
C ILE A 193 13.63 -10.65 -14.73
N LYS A 194 13.64 -11.63 -13.83
CA LYS A 194 13.59 -13.04 -14.20
C LYS A 194 12.33 -13.63 -13.57
N HIS A 195 11.52 -14.30 -14.38
CA HIS A 195 10.32 -14.99 -13.91
C HIS A 195 10.20 -16.37 -14.56
N SER A 196 9.63 -17.32 -13.81
CA SER A 196 9.34 -18.66 -14.31
C SER A 196 7.97 -18.72 -14.98
N ARG A 197 7.72 -19.76 -15.79
CA ARG A 197 6.38 -20.05 -16.34
C ARG A 197 5.32 -20.17 -15.24
N TYR A 198 5.69 -20.73 -14.08
CA TYR A 198 4.80 -20.84 -12.91
C TYR A 198 4.37 -19.49 -12.34
N PHE A 199 5.25 -18.47 -12.38
CA PHE A 199 4.89 -17.12 -11.96
C PHE A 199 3.76 -16.56 -12.83
N GLN A 200 3.88 -16.68 -14.16
CA GLN A 200 2.84 -16.24 -15.10
C GLN A 200 1.54 -16.99 -14.85
N GLN A 201 1.57 -18.32 -14.78
CA GLN A 201 0.39 -19.14 -14.52
C GLN A 201 -0.34 -18.72 -13.24
N ARG A 202 0.40 -18.48 -12.14
CA ARG A 202 -0.19 -18.01 -10.88
C ARG A 202 -0.81 -16.63 -11.03
N LEU A 203 -0.15 -15.71 -11.74
CA LEU A 203 -0.62 -14.34 -11.92
C LEU A 203 -1.88 -14.26 -12.80
N THR A 204 -2.07 -15.20 -13.72
CA THR A 204 -3.22 -15.26 -14.64
C THR A 204 -4.31 -16.22 -14.20
N ASP A 205 -4.16 -16.88 -13.04
CA ASP A 205 -5.12 -17.83 -12.50
C ASP A 205 -6.46 -17.14 -12.17
N PRO A 206 -7.56 -17.46 -12.87
CA PRO A 206 -8.84 -16.77 -12.70
C PRO A 206 -9.53 -17.12 -11.37
N ALA A 207 -9.11 -18.19 -10.69
CA ALA A 207 -9.68 -18.56 -9.40
C ALA A 207 -9.18 -17.66 -8.25
N TRP A 208 -8.20 -16.80 -8.52
CA TRP A 208 -7.54 -15.95 -7.54
C TRP A 208 -7.65 -14.47 -7.90
N GLU A 209 -8.23 -13.69 -7.01
CA GLU A 209 -8.32 -12.23 -7.14
C GLU A 209 -6.95 -11.60 -6.91
N LYS A 210 -6.51 -10.75 -7.84
CA LYS A 210 -5.23 -10.04 -7.77
C LYS A 210 -5.34 -8.80 -6.90
N GLN A 211 -4.46 -8.68 -5.92
CA GLN A 211 -4.28 -7.45 -5.15
C GLN A 211 -3.12 -6.63 -5.74
N SER A 212 -3.07 -5.34 -5.41
CA SER A 212 -1.97 -4.47 -5.81
C SER A 212 -0.64 -4.97 -5.25
N PRO A 213 0.44 -5.05 -6.06
CA PRO A 213 1.71 -5.58 -5.59
C PRO A 213 2.38 -4.65 -4.58
N LYS A 214 3.25 -5.21 -3.75
CA LYS A 214 4.09 -4.43 -2.83
C LYS A 214 5.54 -4.38 -3.29
N LEU A 215 6.15 -3.21 -3.25
CA LEU A 215 7.59 -3.05 -3.42
C LEU A 215 8.30 -3.39 -2.11
N VAL A 216 9.13 -4.43 -2.14
CA VAL A 216 9.93 -4.87 -1.01
C VAL A 216 11.39 -4.64 -1.34
N VAL A 217 12.00 -3.66 -0.67
CA VAL A 217 13.44 -3.35 -0.76
C VAL A 217 14.11 -3.85 0.51
N ARG A 218 15.13 -4.70 0.38
CA ARG A 218 15.93 -5.24 1.48
C ARG A 218 17.42 -5.01 1.18
N LYS A 219 18.28 -5.26 2.17
CA LYS A 219 19.74 -5.04 2.07
C LYS A 219 20.38 -5.63 0.82
N ASN A 220 19.97 -6.82 0.38
CA ASN A 220 20.60 -7.52 -0.75
C ASN A 220 19.64 -7.82 -1.92
N GLU A 221 18.36 -7.43 -1.81
CA GLU A 221 17.37 -7.77 -2.82
C GLU A 221 16.28 -6.71 -2.93
N ALA A 222 15.72 -6.55 -4.12
CA ALA A 222 14.47 -5.84 -4.33
C ALA A 222 13.50 -6.74 -5.10
N SER A 223 12.23 -6.72 -4.69
CA SER A 223 11.22 -7.58 -5.29
C SER A 223 9.83 -7.00 -5.22
N LEU A 224 8.98 -7.44 -6.15
CA LEU A 224 7.55 -7.19 -6.12
C LEU A 224 6.82 -8.41 -5.56
N HIS A 225 5.95 -8.17 -4.58
CA HIS A 225 5.14 -9.19 -3.95
C HIS A 225 3.70 -9.06 -4.45
N PHE A 226 3.27 -10.00 -5.29
CA PHE A 226 1.91 -10.08 -5.82
C PHE A 226 1.05 -10.93 -4.90
N CYS A 227 0.25 -10.27 -4.06
CA CYS A 227 -0.72 -10.94 -3.21
C CYS A 227 -1.96 -11.31 -4.04
N GLN A 228 -2.47 -12.51 -3.85
CA GLN A 228 -3.73 -12.95 -4.44
C GLN A 228 -4.58 -13.64 -3.38
N THR A 229 -5.89 -13.47 -3.48
CA THR A 229 -6.87 -13.99 -2.52
C THR A 229 -7.90 -14.86 -3.21
N GLN A 230 -8.37 -15.89 -2.53
CA GLN A 230 -9.46 -16.74 -2.99
C GLN A 230 -10.41 -17.01 -1.82
N GLU A 231 -11.71 -16.89 -2.06
CA GLU A 231 -12.71 -17.33 -1.09
C GLU A 231 -12.74 -18.86 -1.02
N VAL A 232 -12.65 -19.40 0.19
CA VAL A 232 -12.72 -20.84 0.43
C VAL A 232 -13.96 -21.16 1.25
N LYS A 233 -14.81 -22.02 0.67
CA LYS A 233 -15.92 -22.64 1.39
C LYS A 233 -15.34 -23.65 2.36
N ALA A 234 -15.52 -23.43 3.66
CA ALA A 234 -15.13 -24.39 4.67
C ALA A 234 -15.99 -25.65 4.51
N GLN A 235 -15.35 -26.81 4.27
CA GLN A 235 -16.03 -28.09 4.37
C GLN A 235 -16.04 -28.52 5.84
N LYS A 236 -17.24 -28.79 6.37
CA LYS A 236 -17.40 -29.30 7.73
C LYS A 236 -16.97 -30.76 7.72
N ILE A 237 -15.83 -31.08 8.33
CA ILE A 237 -15.43 -32.46 8.56
C ILE A 237 -16.34 -33.00 9.67
N VAL A 238 -17.21 -33.95 9.34
CA VAL A 238 -17.94 -34.73 10.33
C VAL A 238 -17.02 -35.88 10.72
N GLU A 239 -16.45 -35.83 11.91
CA GLU A 239 -15.75 -36.99 12.47
C GLU A 239 -16.79 -38.11 12.66
N SER A 240 -16.72 -39.17 11.86
CA SER A 240 -17.37 -40.42 12.25
C SER A 240 -16.50 -41.06 13.32
N LYS A 241 -16.90 -40.92 14.58
CA LYS A 241 -16.52 -41.92 15.58
C LYS A 241 -17.21 -43.23 15.18
N GLN A 242 -16.46 -44.12 14.54
CA GLN A 242 -16.81 -45.54 14.56
C GLN A 242 -16.09 -46.14 15.77
N ASP A 243 -16.91 -46.77 16.60
CA ASP A 243 -16.57 -47.44 17.86
C ASP A 243 -15.59 -48.61 17.68
#